data_AF-A0A5J4KQU6-F1
#
_entry.id   AF-A0A5J4KQU6-F1
#
_cell.length_a   1.000
_cell.length_b   1.000
_cell.length_c   1.000
_cell.angle_alpha   90.00
_cell.angle_beta   90.00
_cell.angle_gamma   90.00
#
_symmetry.space_group_name_H-M   'P 1'
#
loop_
_entity.id
_entity.type
_entity.pdbx_description
1 polymer ?
#
loop_
_entity_poly.entity_id
_entity_poly.type
_entity_poly.pdbx_seq_one_letter_code
_entity_poly.pdbx_strand_id
1 'polypeptide(L)'
;MKAMRWLLVGLISLLLVYGSLVRESQTAWAALPAHAAQQLAKHPPTHVIPVYNEALPVTRGLPACLRRMIRPRCYSPQQIRRAYQIQPLLNAGITGKGQTIVIVDFFQSPSVRSDLRLFDQLFHLPEPQLTIYAPTGLTPFNRKSKTQKLAAIETSLDVEWAHAIAPGAAIALVLSRSEEYEDVYAATKFAIEQHLGSVLSQSFGQPESTLPIEFARQEHELFEEARAQGMSVFASSGDRGTLSPIYGGMPRRVIAIGQGVEYPASDPLVTSVGGTSLFLDPGGSYAYESVWSNRSGAPGGGFSHIFARPDYQEGITGIGNTRSVPDVAYVGDPSTGVLVVTTILTGRPATSLLEAPARAHRNGPPWPHSATS
;
A
#
# COMPACT_ATOMS: atom_id res chain seq x y z
N MET A 1 -28.54 -67.64 41.74
CA MET A 1 -27.31 -67.56 42.55
C MET A 1 -26.97 -66.10 42.76
N LYS A 2 -27.06 -65.66 44.03
CA LYS A 2 -26.61 -64.40 44.66
C LYS A 2 -26.89 -63.08 43.88
N ALA A 3 -27.99 -62.37 44.17
CA ALA A 3 -28.22 -61.49 45.35
C ALA A 3 -27.63 -60.10 45.12
N MET A 4 -28.18 -58.94 45.51
CA MET A 4 -29.38 -58.50 46.25
C MET A 4 -29.05 -56.99 46.49
N ARG A 5 -29.94 -56.01 46.34
CA ARG A 5 -30.69 -55.35 47.44
C ARG A 5 -30.76 -53.84 47.18
N TRP A 6 -31.87 -53.27 47.60
CA TRP A 6 -32.28 -51.88 47.49
C TRP A 6 -31.65 -50.95 48.55
N LEU A 7 -31.66 -49.64 48.22
CA LEU A 7 -31.91 -48.44 49.06
C LEU A 7 -30.94 -48.03 50.20
N LEU A 8 -30.55 -46.74 50.10
CA LEU A 8 -30.45 -45.74 51.18
C LEU A 8 -29.49 -45.98 52.34
N VAL A 9 -28.27 -45.44 52.21
CA VAL A 9 -27.63 -44.62 53.25
C VAL A 9 -26.85 -43.52 52.53
N GLY A 10 -27.17 -42.24 52.78
CA GLY A 10 -26.38 -41.12 52.25
C GLY A 10 -27.12 -39.89 51.74
N LEU A 11 -28.38 -39.67 52.12
CA LEU A 11 -28.95 -38.31 52.20
C LEU A 11 -28.22 -37.59 53.34
N ILE A 12 -27.08 -36.97 53.01
CA ILE A 12 -26.36 -35.82 53.62
C ILE A 12 -25.10 -35.68 52.75
N SER A 13 -25.23 -34.93 51.66
CA SER A 13 -24.17 -34.39 50.78
C SER A 13 -24.80 -33.68 49.57
N LEU A 14 -26.08 -33.95 49.29
CA LEU A 14 -26.85 -33.30 48.24
C LEU A 14 -27.65 -32.10 48.80
N LEU A 15 -26.96 -31.07 49.29
CA LEU A 15 -27.53 -29.71 49.50
C LEU A 15 -26.47 -28.60 49.77
N LEU A 16 -25.20 -28.79 49.41
CA LEU A 16 -24.15 -27.77 49.58
C LEU A 16 -23.16 -27.63 48.39
N VAL A 17 -23.54 -28.02 47.18
CA VAL A 17 -22.74 -27.76 45.95
C VAL A 17 -23.62 -27.22 44.81
N TYR A 18 -24.70 -26.50 45.15
CA TYR A 18 -25.42 -25.60 44.25
C TYR A 18 -25.21 -24.18 44.79
N GLY A 19 -24.08 -23.56 44.45
CA GLY A 19 -23.73 -22.22 44.94
C GLY A 19 -22.36 -21.69 44.50
N SER A 20 -21.41 -22.56 44.16
CA SER A 20 -20.06 -22.14 43.81
C SER A 20 -19.47 -23.13 42.80
N LEU A 21 -19.60 -22.83 41.50
CA LEU A 21 -18.77 -23.36 40.39
C LEU A 21 -19.18 -22.78 39.03
N VAL A 22 -19.99 -21.71 39.01
CA VAL A 22 -20.03 -20.73 37.92
C VAL A 22 -19.12 -19.56 38.32
N ARG A 23 -17.81 -19.78 38.27
CA ARG A 23 -16.75 -18.74 38.24
C ARG A 23 -15.40 -19.44 38.08
N GLU A 24 -14.50 -18.77 37.36
CA GLU A 24 -13.10 -19.16 37.09
C GLU A 24 -12.85 -20.08 35.87
N SER A 25 -13.34 -19.65 34.71
CA SER A 25 -12.59 -19.75 33.44
C SER A 25 -12.08 -18.37 33.00
N GLN A 26 -11.47 -17.64 33.94
CA GLN A 26 -10.86 -16.33 33.72
C GLN A 26 -9.45 -16.27 34.32
N THR A 27 -8.53 -17.11 33.86
CA THR A 27 -7.10 -16.98 34.20
C THR A 27 -6.21 -17.56 33.10
N ALA A 28 -6.08 -16.83 31.99
CA ALA A 28 -4.89 -16.87 31.12
C ALA A 28 -4.69 -15.56 30.31
N TRP A 29 -5.24 -14.45 30.80
CA TRP A 29 -4.89 -13.09 30.35
C TRP A 29 -4.14 -12.38 31.47
N ALA A 30 -2.89 -12.77 31.67
CA ALA A 30 -1.89 -12.07 32.48
C ALA A 30 -0.53 -12.39 31.84
N ALA A 31 0.35 -11.46 31.49
CA ALA A 31 0.38 -10.03 31.67
C ALA A 31 1.28 -9.45 30.56
N LEU A 32 0.78 -8.46 29.80
CA LEU A 32 1.66 -7.52 29.10
C LEU A 32 2.39 -6.71 30.18
N PRO A 33 3.72 -6.53 30.11
CA PRO A 33 4.43 -5.74 31.11
C PRO A 33 3.85 -4.33 31.14
N ALA A 34 3.45 -3.89 32.34
CA ALA A 34 2.76 -2.64 32.64
C ALA A 34 3.55 -1.35 32.32
N HIS A 35 4.64 -1.44 31.56
CA HIS A 35 5.40 -0.30 31.06
C HIS A 35 4.86 0.27 29.73
N ALA A 36 3.99 -0.46 29.02
CA ALA A 36 3.44 0.00 27.73
C ALA A 36 2.16 0.88 27.85
N ALA A 37 1.53 0.95 29.03
CA ALA A 37 0.22 1.56 29.21
C ALA A 37 0.22 3.00 29.77
N GLN A 38 1.38 3.57 30.13
CA GLN A 38 1.46 4.86 30.82
C GLN A 38 1.94 6.07 29.99
N GLN A 39 1.90 6.01 28.66
CA GLN A 39 2.17 7.19 27.80
C GLN A 39 1.04 7.61 26.86
N LEU A 40 -0.18 7.12 27.06
CA LEU A 40 -1.36 7.56 26.31
C LEU A 40 -2.19 8.58 27.12
N ALA A 41 -1.57 9.70 27.47
CA ALA A 41 -2.31 10.86 27.98
C ALA A 41 -1.67 12.19 27.53
N LYS A 42 -2.50 13.01 26.89
CA LYS A 42 -2.33 14.43 26.50
C LYS A 42 -1.46 14.71 25.26
N HIS A 43 -2.02 14.44 24.09
CA HIS A 43 -1.73 15.26 22.90
C HIS A 43 -3.02 15.90 22.40
N PRO A 44 -3.07 17.24 22.25
CA PRO A 44 -4.23 17.92 21.67
C PRO A 44 -4.45 17.45 20.22
N PRO A 45 -5.68 17.50 19.70
CA PRO A 45 -6.00 17.10 18.33
C PRO A 45 -5.18 17.97 17.37
N THR A 46 -4.19 17.36 16.71
CA THR A 46 -3.28 18.08 15.83
C THR A 46 -3.73 17.88 14.39
N HIS A 47 -3.98 19.00 13.71
CA HIS A 47 -4.31 19.07 12.30
C HIS A 47 -3.20 18.43 11.45
N VAL A 48 -3.57 17.52 10.54
CA VAL A 48 -2.64 16.91 9.59
C VAL A 48 -2.58 17.79 8.34
N ILE A 49 -1.42 18.38 8.10
CA ILE A 49 -1.05 19.17 6.91
C ILE A 49 -0.07 18.30 6.10
N PRO A 50 -0.18 18.21 4.77
CA PRO A 50 0.85 17.58 3.92
C PRO A 50 2.24 18.11 4.27
N VAL A 51 3.24 17.22 4.27
CA VAL A 51 4.60 17.52 4.78
C VAL A 51 5.30 18.58 3.92
N TYR A 52 4.87 18.77 2.68
CA TYR A 52 5.27 19.89 1.85
C TYR A 52 4.18 20.21 0.81
N ASN A 53 3.66 21.44 0.84
CA ASN A 53 2.85 22.00 -0.24
C ASN A 53 3.59 23.23 -0.75
N GLU A 54 4.53 23.05 -1.67
CA GLU A 54 5.02 24.18 -2.45
C GLU A 54 4.19 24.28 -3.73
N ALA A 55 3.33 25.31 -3.79
CA ALA A 55 2.77 25.79 -5.04
C ALA A 55 3.86 26.56 -5.77
N LEU A 56 4.65 25.88 -6.60
CA LEU A 56 5.67 26.55 -7.42
C LEU A 56 5.06 26.91 -8.76
N PRO A 57 5.13 28.19 -9.18
CA PRO A 57 5.04 28.51 -10.59
C PRO A 57 6.14 27.74 -11.32
N VAL A 58 5.79 27.02 -12.40
CA VAL A 58 6.73 26.29 -13.27
C VAL A 58 7.93 27.18 -13.69
N THR A 59 7.71 28.49 -13.74
CA THR A 59 8.71 29.52 -14.07
C THR A 59 9.76 29.80 -12.98
N ARG A 60 9.66 29.23 -11.77
CA ARG A 60 10.58 29.48 -10.64
C ARG A 60 11.67 28.43 -10.42
N GLY A 61 11.76 27.40 -11.26
CA GLY A 61 12.81 26.36 -11.16
C GLY A 61 12.53 25.28 -10.10
N LEU A 62 13.54 24.47 -9.78
CA LEU A 62 13.41 23.30 -8.89
C LEU A 62 12.97 23.66 -7.46
N PRO A 63 12.13 22.83 -6.80
CA PRO A 63 11.66 23.04 -5.44
C PRO A 63 12.75 23.19 -4.38
N ALA A 64 12.43 23.91 -3.30
CA ALA A 64 13.42 24.24 -2.28
C ALA A 64 13.98 23.01 -1.55
N CYS A 65 13.17 21.95 -1.40
CA CYS A 65 13.59 20.68 -0.83
C CYS A 65 14.66 19.94 -1.66
N LEU A 66 14.79 20.24 -2.97
CA LEU A 66 15.90 19.74 -3.81
C LEU A 66 17.15 20.62 -3.72
N ARG A 67 17.00 21.89 -3.32
CA ARG A 67 18.09 22.89 -3.35
C ARG A 67 18.89 22.95 -2.05
N ARG A 68 18.38 22.42 -0.94
CA ARG A 68 19.03 22.44 0.38
C ARG A 68 18.86 21.11 1.08
N MET A 69 19.92 20.59 1.72
CA MET A 69 19.87 19.44 2.65
C MET A 69 19.15 19.76 3.98
N ILE A 70 18.11 20.59 3.96
CA ILE A 70 17.28 20.93 5.13
C ILE A 70 16.04 20.04 5.08
N ARG A 71 15.61 19.49 6.23
CA ARG A 71 14.39 18.68 6.31
C ARG A 71 13.13 19.53 6.02
N PRO A 72 12.09 18.99 5.37
CA PRO A 72 11.98 17.64 4.80
C PRO A 72 12.84 17.46 3.54
N ARG A 73 13.38 16.26 3.35
CA ARG A 73 14.18 15.92 2.15
C ARG A 73 13.22 15.42 1.08
N CYS A 74 13.45 15.83 -0.16
CA CYS A 74 12.79 15.26 -1.31
C CYS A 74 13.84 14.85 -2.34
N TYR A 75 13.50 13.91 -3.22
CA TYR A 75 14.42 13.39 -4.22
C TYR A 75 13.90 13.59 -5.64
N SER A 76 14.79 14.01 -6.55
CA SER A 76 14.52 14.07 -7.98
C SER A 76 14.66 12.69 -8.64
N PRO A 77 14.10 12.49 -9.84
CA PRO A 77 14.35 11.29 -10.65
C PRO A 77 15.83 10.93 -10.80
N GLN A 78 16.70 11.92 -11.02
CA GLN A 78 18.15 11.70 -11.18
C GLN A 78 18.79 11.19 -9.89
N GLN A 79 18.38 11.74 -8.74
CA GLN A 79 18.88 11.30 -7.43
C GLN A 79 18.45 9.87 -7.13
N ILE A 80 17.18 9.54 -7.37
CA ILE A 80 16.65 8.19 -7.21
C ILE A 80 17.32 7.19 -8.16
N ARG A 81 17.45 7.53 -9.45
CA ARG A 81 18.15 6.69 -10.43
C ARG A 81 19.60 6.42 -10.06
N ARG A 82 20.28 7.38 -9.42
CA ARG A 82 21.64 7.19 -8.91
C ARG A 82 21.67 6.34 -7.64
N ALA A 83 20.77 6.61 -6.70
CA ALA A 83 20.69 5.91 -5.42
C ALA A 83 20.49 4.40 -5.60
N TYR A 84 19.59 4.01 -6.52
CA TYR A 84 19.27 2.61 -6.79
C TYR A 84 19.97 2.04 -8.04
N GLN A 85 21.06 2.68 -8.49
CA GLN A 85 21.89 2.18 -9.61
C GLN A 85 21.12 1.92 -10.93
N ILE A 86 20.07 2.69 -11.19
CA ILE A 86 19.30 2.64 -12.44
C ILE A 86 20.01 3.44 -13.54
N GLN A 87 20.72 4.52 -13.20
CA GLN A 87 21.37 5.38 -14.20
C GLN A 87 22.37 4.62 -15.11
N PRO A 88 23.22 3.69 -14.61
CA PRO A 88 24.04 2.83 -15.46
C PRO A 88 23.24 2.02 -16.50
N LEU A 89 22.04 1.52 -16.14
CA LEU A 89 21.17 0.79 -17.06
C LEU A 89 20.63 1.70 -18.17
N LEU A 90 20.19 2.91 -17.79
CA LEU A 90 19.73 3.91 -18.77
C LEU A 90 20.85 4.33 -19.73
N ASN A 91 22.08 4.52 -19.20
CA ASN A 91 23.25 4.84 -20.01
C ASN A 91 23.60 3.71 -21.00
N ALA A 92 23.31 2.46 -20.64
CA ALA A 92 23.45 1.29 -21.52
C ALA A 92 22.28 1.13 -22.51
N GLY A 93 21.31 2.05 -22.53
CA GLY A 93 20.14 2.01 -23.41
C GLY A 93 18.98 1.15 -22.90
N ILE A 94 19.06 0.62 -21.68
CA ILE A 94 17.97 -0.14 -21.04
C ILE A 94 17.00 0.86 -20.41
N THR A 95 16.07 1.37 -21.22
CA THR A 95 15.12 2.43 -20.82
C THR A 95 13.68 1.93 -20.66
N GLY A 96 13.43 0.64 -20.88
CA GLY A 96 12.08 0.09 -21.01
C GLY A 96 11.49 0.19 -22.42
N LYS A 97 12.28 0.65 -23.42
CA LYS A 97 11.83 0.74 -24.81
C LYS A 97 11.26 -0.58 -25.32
N GLY A 98 10.05 -0.52 -25.86
CA GLY A 98 9.32 -1.69 -26.38
C GLY A 98 8.61 -2.52 -25.30
N GLN A 99 8.65 -2.09 -24.04
CA GLN A 99 7.83 -2.63 -22.96
C GLN A 99 6.69 -1.66 -22.64
N THR A 100 5.61 -2.20 -22.08
CA THR A 100 4.51 -1.42 -21.52
C THR A 100 4.37 -1.74 -20.04
N ILE A 101 4.35 -0.70 -19.21
CA ILE A 101 4.01 -0.77 -17.79
C ILE A 101 2.50 -0.52 -17.69
N VAL A 102 1.78 -1.49 -17.14
CA VAL A 102 0.37 -1.37 -16.84
C VAL A 102 0.22 -0.90 -15.40
N ILE A 103 -0.53 0.17 -15.20
CA ILE A 103 -0.86 0.70 -13.86
C ILE A 103 -2.36 0.54 -13.70
N VAL A 104 -2.80 -0.19 -12.68
CA VAL A 104 -4.21 -0.25 -12.31
C VAL A 104 -4.46 0.73 -11.18
N ASP A 105 -5.48 1.54 -11.34
CA ASP A 105 -5.87 2.58 -10.40
C ASP A 105 -7.40 2.72 -10.36
N PHE A 106 -7.93 3.47 -9.39
CA PHE A 106 -9.37 3.69 -9.25
C PHE A 106 -9.79 5.14 -9.39
N PHE A 107 -11.03 5.31 -9.88
CA PHE A 107 -11.60 6.59 -10.30
C PHE A 107 -10.86 7.23 -11.48
N GLN A 108 -11.09 8.52 -11.70
CA GLN A 108 -10.43 9.29 -12.74
C GLN A 108 -9.42 10.28 -12.14
N SER A 109 -8.32 10.50 -12.85
CA SER A 109 -7.40 11.61 -12.63
C SER A 109 -7.42 12.56 -13.84
N PRO A 110 -8.33 13.57 -13.85
CA PRO A 110 -8.52 14.45 -15.01
C PRO A 110 -7.26 15.21 -15.44
N SER A 111 -6.31 15.46 -14.54
CA SER A 111 -5.10 16.24 -14.80
C SER A 111 -3.86 15.39 -15.09
N VAL A 112 -3.93 14.04 -15.01
CA VAL A 112 -2.73 13.17 -15.10
C VAL A 112 -1.88 13.44 -16.35
N ARG A 113 -2.49 13.70 -17.51
CA ARG A 113 -1.75 13.98 -18.74
C ARG A 113 -0.99 15.30 -18.70
N SER A 114 -1.57 16.35 -18.11
CA SER A 114 -0.90 17.65 -17.98
C SER A 114 0.14 17.64 -16.87
N ASP A 115 -0.15 16.93 -15.78
CA ASP A 115 0.71 16.81 -14.61
C ASP A 115 1.99 16.03 -14.98
N LEU A 116 1.85 14.88 -15.66
CA LEU A 116 2.97 14.11 -16.20
C LEU A 116 3.86 14.93 -17.14
N ARG A 117 3.28 15.63 -18.13
CA ARG A 117 4.07 16.47 -19.04
C ARG A 117 4.83 17.57 -18.30
N LEU A 118 4.24 18.12 -17.25
CA LEU A 118 4.89 19.14 -16.44
C LEU A 118 6.03 18.54 -15.60
N PHE A 119 5.81 17.38 -14.99
CA PHE A 119 6.86 16.61 -14.31
C PHE A 119 8.04 16.31 -15.25
N ASP A 120 7.76 15.84 -16.47
CA ASP A 120 8.77 15.52 -17.47
C ASP A 120 9.56 16.75 -17.90
N GLN A 121 8.89 17.89 -18.09
CA GLN A 121 9.56 19.16 -18.38
C GLN A 121 10.46 19.62 -17.23
N LEU A 122 10.00 19.49 -15.99
CA LEU A 122 10.74 19.88 -14.79
C LEU A 122 12.03 19.06 -14.61
N PHE A 123 11.99 17.78 -14.97
CA PHE A 123 13.11 16.85 -14.78
C PHE A 123 13.82 16.46 -16.08
N HIS A 124 13.51 17.12 -17.19
CA HIS A 124 14.11 16.89 -18.50
C HIS A 124 14.01 15.42 -18.96
N LEU A 125 12.83 14.83 -18.77
CA LEU A 125 12.48 13.49 -19.25
C LEU A 125 11.95 13.56 -20.69
N PRO A 126 12.04 12.47 -21.48
CA PRO A 126 11.46 12.43 -22.83
C PRO A 126 9.94 12.58 -22.78
N GLU A 127 9.30 12.71 -23.95
CA GLU A 127 7.84 12.77 -23.99
C GLU A 127 7.23 11.38 -23.67
N PRO A 128 6.21 11.30 -22.80
CA PRO A 128 5.67 10.04 -22.33
C PRO A 128 4.68 9.43 -23.33
N GLN A 129 4.67 8.09 -23.42
CA GLN A 129 3.64 7.34 -24.17
C GLN A 129 2.56 6.83 -23.21
N LEU A 130 1.57 7.67 -22.91
CA LEU A 130 0.48 7.33 -21.98
C LEU A 130 -0.85 7.04 -22.70
N THR A 131 -1.36 5.82 -22.54
CA THR A 131 -2.72 5.42 -22.93
C THR A 131 -3.56 5.19 -21.68
N ILE A 132 -4.80 5.70 -21.68
CA ILE A 132 -5.71 5.58 -20.54
C ILE A 132 -6.89 4.72 -20.96
N TYR A 133 -7.18 3.68 -20.18
CA TYR A 133 -8.28 2.75 -20.35
C TYR A 133 -9.27 2.89 -19.20
N ALA A 134 -10.55 2.69 -19.47
CA ALA A 134 -11.60 2.66 -18.47
C ALA A 134 -12.65 1.61 -18.86
N PRO A 135 -12.33 0.30 -18.72
CA PRO A 135 -13.10 -0.79 -19.31
C PRO A 135 -14.54 -0.89 -18.78
N THR A 136 -14.77 -0.42 -17.55
CA THR A 136 -16.09 -0.41 -16.89
C THR A 136 -16.72 0.99 -16.80
N GLY A 137 -16.14 1.97 -17.52
CA GLY A 137 -16.49 3.38 -17.41
C GLY A 137 -15.91 4.04 -16.15
N LEU A 138 -16.14 5.35 -16.01
CA LEU A 138 -15.58 6.15 -14.92
C LEU A 138 -16.68 6.82 -14.09
N THR A 139 -16.49 6.85 -12.77
CA THR A 139 -17.26 7.75 -11.90
C THR A 139 -16.83 9.20 -12.17
N PRO A 140 -17.78 10.14 -12.39
CA PRO A 140 -17.45 11.56 -12.57
C PRO A 140 -16.61 12.14 -11.42
N PHE A 141 -15.59 12.93 -11.77
CA PHE A 141 -14.70 13.52 -10.78
C PHE A 141 -15.43 14.55 -9.91
N ASN A 142 -15.46 14.29 -8.61
CA ASN A 142 -16.01 15.17 -7.60
C ASN A 142 -14.87 15.86 -6.84
N ARG A 143 -14.61 17.13 -7.14
CA ARG A 143 -13.59 17.96 -6.47
C ARG A 143 -13.79 18.07 -4.95
N LYS A 144 -15.00 17.83 -4.44
CA LYS A 144 -15.31 17.82 -3.01
C LYS A 144 -15.03 16.47 -2.35
N SER A 145 -14.96 15.38 -3.13
CA SER A 145 -14.60 14.06 -2.62
C SER A 145 -13.14 14.05 -2.22
N LYS A 146 -12.87 13.76 -0.94
CA LYS A 146 -11.50 13.60 -0.45
C LYS A 146 -10.87 12.34 -1.05
N THR A 147 -11.61 11.23 -1.11
CA THR A 147 -11.13 9.95 -1.65
C THR A 147 -10.71 10.09 -3.10
N GLN A 148 -11.55 10.68 -3.97
CA GLN A 148 -11.20 10.82 -5.39
C GLN A 148 -10.02 11.77 -5.62
N LYS A 149 -9.85 12.80 -4.78
CA LYS A 149 -8.65 13.66 -4.85
C LYS A 149 -7.37 12.90 -4.49
N LEU A 150 -7.41 12.08 -3.44
CA LEU A 150 -6.27 11.26 -3.03
C LEU A 150 -5.94 10.22 -4.10
N ALA A 151 -6.95 9.52 -4.65
CA ALA A 151 -6.75 8.60 -5.77
C ALA A 151 -6.11 9.29 -6.98
N ALA A 152 -6.57 10.49 -7.35
CA ALA A 152 -5.98 11.22 -8.46
C ALA A 152 -4.53 11.67 -8.22
N ILE A 153 -4.14 11.91 -6.96
CA ILE A 153 -2.75 12.19 -6.57
C ILE A 153 -1.91 10.92 -6.69
N GLU A 154 -2.41 9.78 -6.21
CA GLU A 154 -1.77 8.47 -6.39
C GLU A 154 -1.53 8.16 -7.87
N THR A 155 -2.56 8.33 -8.71
CA THR A 155 -2.43 8.15 -10.16
C THR A 155 -1.38 9.05 -10.79
N SER A 156 -1.19 10.26 -10.25
CA SER A 156 -0.13 11.15 -10.75
C SER A 156 1.24 10.62 -10.32
N LEU A 157 1.40 10.21 -9.04
CA LEU A 157 2.61 9.60 -8.52
C LEU A 157 3.02 8.36 -9.34
N ASP A 158 2.10 7.41 -9.51
CA ASP A 158 2.37 6.13 -10.16
C ASP A 158 2.84 6.33 -11.61
N VAL A 159 2.11 7.15 -12.36
CA VAL A 159 2.43 7.42 -13.77
C VAL A 159 3.73 8.21 -13.92
N GLU A 160 3.94 9.24 -13.09
CA GLU A 160 5.16 10.05 -13.11
C GLU A 160 6.40 9.23 -12.77
N TRP A 161 6.33 8.40 -11.73
CA TRP A 161 7.48 7.62 -11.29
C TRP A 161 7.74 6.37 -12.13
N ALA A 162 6.71 5.73 -12.69
CA ALA A 162 6.91 4.70 -13.72
C ALA A 162 7.70 5.27 -14.91
N HIS A 163 7.29 6.46 -15.41
CA HIS A 163 7.99 7.13 -16.49
C HIS A 163 9.40 7.62 -16.08
N ALA A 164 9.53 8.12 -14.84
CA ALA A 164 10.82 8.53 -14.29
C ALA A 164 11.82 7.38 -14.20
N ILE A 165 11.40 6.13 -13.98
CA ILE A 165 12.32 5.00 -13.84
C ILE A 165 12.56 4.33 -15.20
N ALA A 166 11.52 4.18 -16.03
CA ALA A 166 11.57 3.56 -17.34
C ALA A 166 11.11 4.54 -18.45
N PRO A 167 11.91 5.56 -18.79
CA PRO A 167 11.49 6.66 -19.68
C PRO A 167 11.28 6.25 -21.15
N GLY A 168 11.63 5.02 -21.53
CA GLY A 168 11.37 4.47 -22.85
C GLY A 168 10.13 3.56 -22.91
N ALA A 169 9.54 3.19 -21.77
CA ALA A 169 8.36 2.34 -21.74
C ALA A 169 7.09 3.11 -22.11
N ALA A 170 6.14 2.42 -22.73
CA ALA A 170 4.77 2.89 -22.77
C ALA A 170 4.10 2.67 -21.41
N ILE A 171 3.09 3.49 -21.09
CA ILE A 171 2.29 3.35 -19.87
C ILE A 171 0.83 3.14 -20.29
N ALA A 172 0.25 2.03 -19.83
CA ALA A 172 -1.17 1.75 -19.91
C ALA A 172 -1.80 1.97 -18.53
N LEU A 173 -2.41 3.14 -18.34
CA LEU A 173 -3.17 3.44 -17.12
C LEU A 173 -4.58 2.88 -17.26
N VAL A 174 -4.93 1.88 -16.46
CA VAL A 174 -6.23 1.21 -16.46
C VAL A 174 -7.00 1.62 -15.22
N LEU A 175 -8.04 2.41 -15.43
CA LEU A 175 -8.83 3.00 -14.36
C LEU A 175 -10.10 2.19 -14.12
N SER A 176 -10.29 1.75 -12.88
CA SER A 176 -11.55 1.19 -12.42
C SER A 176 -12.56 2.31 -12.11
N ARG A 177 -13.85 1.95 -12.17
CA ARG A 177 -14.95 2.87 -11.91
C ARG A 177 -14.98 3.38 -10.46
N SER A 178 -14.59 2.55 -9.49
CA SER A 178 -14.51 2.85 -8.06
C SER A 178 -13.44 2.00 -7.37
N GLU A 179 -13.21 2.25 -6.08
CA GLU A 179 -12.35 1.44 -5.21
C GLU A 179 -12.98 0.11 -4.77
N GLU A 180 -14.20 -0.22 -5.22
CA GLU A 180 -14.86 -1.48 -4.86
C GLU A 180 -14.18 -2.69 -5.53
N TYR A 181 -14.17 -3.84 -4.85
CA TYR A 181 -13.48 -5.07 -5.30
C TYR A 181 -13.79 -5.46 -6.74
N GLU A 182 -15.07 -5.48 -7.10
CA GLU A 182 -15.52 -5.92 -8.42
C GLU A 182 -15.03 -4.99 -9.52
N ASP A 183 -14.96 -3.68 -9.25
CA ASP A 183 -14.49 -2.69 -10.22
C ASP A 183 -12.97 -2.78 -10.40
N VAL A 184 -12.21 -2.93 -9.30
CA VAL A 184 -10.75 -3.11 -9.34
C VAL A 184 -10.39 -4.42 -10.03
N TYR A 185 -11.03 -5.52 -9.66
CA TYR A 185 -10.85 -6.82 -10.31
C TYR A 185 -11.17 -6.77 -11.81
N ALA A 186 -12.25 -6.10 -12.21
CA ALA A 186 -12.58 -5.95 -13.63
C ALA A 186 -11.51 -5.16 -14.41
N ALA A 187 -10.91 -4.13 -13.79
CA ALA A 187 -9.80 -3.38 -14.38
C ALA A 187 -8.53 -4.22 -14.50
N THR A 188 -8.15 -4.94 -13.43
CA THR A 188 -7.01 -5.88 -13.42
C THR A 188 -7.21 -6.99 -14.46
N LYS A 189 -8.41 -7.57 -14.52
CA LYS A 189 -8.77 -8.60 -15.48
C LYS A 189 -8.64 -8.11 -16.92
N PHE A 190 -9.17 -6.92 -17.21
CA PHE A 190 -9.03 -6.31 -18.53
C PHE A 190 -7.55 -6.12 -18.92
N ALA A 191 -6.72 -5.63 -18.00
CA ALA A 191 -5.29 -5.45 -18.24
C ALA A 191 -4.58 -6.74 -18.68
N ILE A 192 -4.88 -7.85 -18.01
CA ILE A 192 -4.29 -9.17 -18.25
C ILE A 192 -4.87 -9.81 -19.51
N GLU A 193 -6.19 -9.88 -19.66
CA GLU A 193 -6.85 -10.49 -20.84
C GLU A 193 -6.53 -9.77 -22.16
N GLN A 194 -6.29 -8.46 -22.11
CA GLN A 194 -5.88 -7.69 -23.30
C GLN A 194 -4.37 -7.67 -23.52
N HIS A 195 -3.58 -8.35 -22.66
CA HIS A 195 -2.12 -8.39 -22.73
C HIS A 195 -1.49 -6.99 -22.86
N LEU A 196 -1.96 -6.02 -22.06
CA LEU A 196 -1.60 -4.61 -22.27
C LEU A 196 -0.11 -4.32 -22.04
N GLY A 197 0.61 -5.18 -21.32
CA GLY A 197 2.03 -5.03 -21.05
C GLY A 197 2.68 -6.26 -20.42
N SER A 198 3.90 -6.07 -19.93
CA SER A 198 4.73 -7.12 -19.30
C SER A 198 4.95 -6.88 -17.81
N VAL A 199 4.54 -5.72 -17.30
CA VAL A 199 4.58 -5.35 -15.89
C VAL A 199 3.23 -4.79 -15.50
N LEU A 200 2.67 -5.28 -14.39
CA LEU A 200 1.45 -4.77 -13.78
C LEU A 200 1.80 -4.20 -12.40
N SER A 201 1.50 -2.92 -12.18
CA SER A 201 1.74 -2.21 -10.92
C SER A 201 0.42 -1.87 -10.24
N GLN A 202 0.33 -2.15 -8.94
CA GLN A 202 -0.84 -1.89 -8.10
C GLN A 202 -0.41 -1.17 -6.81
N SER A 203 -0.63 0.15 -6.76
CA SER A 203 -0.35 1.00 -5.58
C SER A 203 -1.55 1.06 -4.64
N PHE A 204 -2.13 -0.09 -4.32
CA PHE A 204 -3.26 -0.19 -3.40
C PHE A 204 -3.26 -1.49 -2.64
N GLY A 205 -3.91 -1.47 -1.49
CA GLY A 205 -4.03 -2.66 -0.67
C GLY A 205 -5.12 -2.57 0.38
N GLN A 206 -5.40 -3.71 0.97
CA GLN A 206 -6.24 -3.80 2.14
C GLN A 206 -5.89 -4.98 3.05
N PRO A 207 -6.27 -4.92 4.33
CA PRO A 207 -6.03 -6.01 5.26
C PRO A 207 -6.62 -7.35 4.81
N GLU A 208 -5.83 -8.42 4.84
CA GLU A 208 -6.32 -9.79 4.59
C GLU A 208 -7.48 -10.18 5.53
N SER A 209 -7.49 -9.68 6.76
CA SER A 209 -8.53 -9.95 7.77
C SER A 209 -9.93 -9.46 7.34
N THR A 210 -10.00 -8.55 6.37
CA THR A 210 -11.26 -8.01 5.84
C THR A 210 -11.59 -8.50 4.44
N LEU A 211 -10.62 -9.16 3.79
CA LEU A 211 -10.73 -9.67 2.44
C LEU A 211 -11.67 -10.89 2.38
N PRO A 212 -12.68 -10.90 1.49
CA PRO A 212 -13.42 -12.12 1.19
C PRO A 212 -12.49 -13.17 0.59
N ILE A 213 -12.45 -14.38 1.17
CA ILE A 213 -11.54 -15.44 0.71
C ILE A 213 -11.76 -15.83 -0.76
N GLU A 214 -13.02 -15.80 -1.22
CA GLU A 214 -13.36 -16.07 -2.63
C GLU A 214 -12.83 -15.01 -3.58
N PHE A 215 -12.72 -13.76 -3.13
CA PHE A 215 -12.10 -12.71 -3.93
C PHE A 215 -10.59 -12.97 -4.06
N ALA A 216 -9.92 -13.29 -2.95
CA ALA A 216 -8.50 -13.65 -2.95
C ALA A 216 -8.19 -14.81 -3.90
N ARG A 217 -9.06 -15.84 -3.90
CA ARG A 217 -8.93 -16.99 -4.80
C ARG A 217 -9.09 -16.58 -6.28
N GLN A 218 -10.10 -15.77 -6.61
CA GLN A 218 -10.34 -15.33 -7.98
C GLN A 218 -9.21 -14.45 -8.52
N GLU A 219 -8.73 -13.49 -7.71
CA GLU A 219 -7.63 -12.63 -8.13
C GLU A 219 -6.29 -13.39 -8.18
N HIS A 220 -6.08 -14.39 -7.32
CA HIS A 220 -4.94 -15.32 -7.43
C HIS A 220 -4.94 -16.10 -8.76
N GLU A 221 -6.08 -16.69 -9.15
CA GLU A 221 -6.24 -17.37 -10.44
C GLU A 221 -5.92 -16.43 -11.61
N LEU A 222 -6.33 -15.16 -11.51
CA LEU A 222 -6.00 -14.13 -12.49
C LEU A 222 -4.49 -13.80 -12.53
N PHE A 223 -3.79 -13.81 -11.40
CA PHE A 223 -2.34 -13.67 -11.36
C PHE A 223 -1.60 -14.91 -11.90
N GLU A 224 -2.18 -16.11 -11.80
CA GLU A 224 -1.66 -17.28 -12.51
C GLU A 224 -1.70 -17.09 -14.03
N GLU A 225 -2.77 -16.49 -14.56
CA GLU A 225 -2.88 -16.12 -15.97
C GLU A 225 -1.83 -15.07 -16.35
N ALA A 226 -1.66 -14.01 -15.55
CA ALA A 226 -0.63 -12.99 -15.77
C ALA A 226 0.77 -13.61 -15.86
N ARG A 227 1.12 -14.49 -14.89
CA ARG A 227 2.38 -15.23 -14.88
C ARG A 227 2.54 -16.10 -16.12
N ALA A 228 1.50 -16.83 -16.53
CA ALA A 228 1.53 -17.68 -17.72
C ALA A 228 1.80 -16.89 -19.01
N GLN A 229 1.42 -15.61 -19.03
CA GLN A 229 1.66 -14.68 -20.15
C GLN A 229 3.01 -13.95 -20.03
N GLY A 230 3.79 -14.19 -18.97
CA GLY A 230 5.05 -13.49 -18.72
C GLY A 230 4.88 -12.06 -18.19
N MET A 231 3.72 -11.71 -17.65
CA MET A 231 3.49 -10.43 -16.98
C MET A 231 3.89 -10.54 -15.50
N SER A 232 4.79 -9.66 -15.06
CA SER A 232 5.19 -9.56 -13.65
C SER A 232 4.24 -8.63 -12.89
N VAL A 233 3.75 -9.05 -11.73
CA VAL A 233 2.82 -8.26 -10.90
C VAL A 233 3.53 -7.72 -9.67
N PHE A 234 3.36 -6.43 -9.40
CA PHE A 234 3.91 -5.70 -8.25
C PHE A 234 2.78 -5.03 -7.47
N ALA A 235 2.86 -5.10 -6.15
CA ALA A 235 1.95 -4.36 -5.28
C ALA A 235 2.66 -3.79 -4.05
N SER A 236 2.22 -2.61 -3.61
CA SER A 236 2.71 -2.00 -2.37
C SER A 236 2.29 -2.83 -1.16
N SER A 237 3.21 -3.00 -0.21
CA SER A 237 2.96 -3.75 1.04
C SER A 237 1.98 -3.06 2.00
N GLY A 238 1.72 -1.76 1.78
CA GLY A 238 0.83 -0.92 2.59
C GLY A 238 1.56 0.15 3.41
N ASP A 239 0.78 1.09 3.95
CA ASP A 239 1.28 2.29 4.67
C ASP A 239 0.94 2.29 6.18
N ARG A 240 0.38 1.18 6.68
CA ARG A 240 -0.24 1.07 8.02
C ARG A 240 0.62 0.32 9.03
N GLY A 241 1.85 0.01 8.67
CA GLY A 241 2.72 -0.85 9.47
C GLY A 241 2.20 -2.28 9.52
N THR A 242 2.59 -3.00 10.56
CA THR A 242 2.21 -4.41 10.75
C THR A 242 0.82 -4.60 11.33
N LEU A 243 0.05 -3.52 11.52
CA LEU A 243 -1.22 -3.54 12.26
C LEU A 243 -2.40 -3.67 11.30
N SER A 244 -3.22 -4.68 11.55
CA SER A 244 -4.41 -4.99 10.77
C SER A 244 -5.67 -4.87 11.63
N PRO A 245 -6.69 -4.09 11.22
CA PRO A 245 -7.97 -4.04 11.90
C PRO A 245 -8.72 -5.38 11.74
N ILE A 246 -9.33 -5.86 12.83
CA ILE A 246 -10.20 -7.04 12.82
C ILE A 246 -11.62 -6.55 13.03
N TYR A 247 -12.50 -6.82 12.07
CA TYR A 247 -13.89 -6.38 12.13
C TYR A 247 -14.81 -7.51 12.59
N GLY A 248 -15.79 -7.18 13.44
CA GLY A 248 -16.83 -8.09 13.88
C GLY A 248 -18.13 -7.39 14.21
N GLY A 249 -19.17 -8.18 14.48
CA GLY A 249 -20.52 -7.71 14.77
C GLY A 249 -21.32 -7.24 13.55
N MET A 250 -22.60 -6.94 13.77
CA MET A 250 -23.49 -6.28 12.82
C MET A 250 -24.07 -5.01 13.47
N PRO A 251 -23.78 -3.80 12.97
CA PRO A 251 -22.91 -3.50 11.82
C PRO A 251 -21.43 -3.80 12.10
N ARG A 252 -20.65 -4.06 11.03
CA ARG A 252 -19.21 -4.31 11.13
C ARG A 252 -18.51 -3.14 11.83
N ARG A 253 -17.80 -3.45 12.92
CA ARG A 253 -16.95 -2.50 13.66
C ARG A 253 -15.60 -3.14 13.93
N VAL A 254 -14.55 -2.33 14.06
CA VAL A 254 -13.25 -2.82 14.52
C VAL A 254 -13.42 -3.31 15.96
N ILE A 255 -13.22 -4.60 16.17
CA ILE A 255 -13.32 -5.26 17.49
C ILE A 255 -11.94 -5.57 18.09
N ALA A 256 -10.90 -5.63 17.25
CA ALA A 256 -9.52 -5.83 17.66
C ALA A 256 -8.54 -5.26 16.62
N ILE A 257 -7.28 -5.11 17.02
CA ILE A 257 -6.16 -4.82 16.13
C ILE A 257 -5.17 -5.96 16.32
N GLY A 258 -4.86 -6.67 15.23
CA GLY A 258 -3.91 -7.78 15.20
C GLY A 258 -2.71 -7.46 14.31
N GLN A 259 -1.78 -8.39 14.23
CA GLN A 259 -0.75 -8.36 13.18
C GLN A 259 -1.34 -8.87 11.87
N GLY A 260 -1.00 -8.24 10.76
CA GLY A 260 -1.43 -8.69 9.44
C GLY A 260 -0.73 -7.96 8.31
N VAL A 261 -0.99 -8.47 7.11
CA VAL A 261 -0.46 -7.95 5.85
C VAL A 261 -1.62 -7.50 4.96
N GLU A 262 -1.30 -6.78 3.88
CA GLU A 262 -2.28 -6.32 2.90
C GLU A 262 -2.26 -7.17 1.62
N TYR A 263 -3.42 -7.32 1.00
CA TYR A 263 -3.64 -7.94 -0.31
C TYR A 263 -3.90 -6.82 -1.35
N PRO A 264 -3.37 -6.92 -2.60
CA PRO A 264 -2.79 -8.10 -3.26
C PRO A 264 -1.33 -8.41 -2.94
N ALA A 265 -0.62 -7.54 -2.21
CA ALA A 265 0.80 -7.74 -1.89
C ALA A 265 1.10 -9.07 -1.18
N SER A 266 0.17 -9.64 -0.43
CA SER A 266 0.35 -10.93 0.22
C SER A 266 0.17 -12.16 -0.68
N ASP A 267 -0.28 -11.99 -1.93
CA ASP A 267 -0.35 -13.08 -2.90
C ASP A 267 1.06 -13.60 -3.23
N PRO A 268 1.29 -14.92 -3.30
CA PRO A 268 2.61 -15.48 -3.60
C PRO A 268 3.05 -15.29 -5.07
N LEU A 269 2.19 -14.82 -5.97
CA LEU A 269 2.54 -14.48 -7.37
C LEU A 269 2.80 -12.99 -7.58
N VAL A 270 2.65 -12.19 -6.53
CA VAL A 270 2.88 -10.74 -6.56
C VAL A 270 4.19 -10.43 -5.85
N THR A 271 5.02 -9.62 -6.50
CA THR A 271 6.21 -9.05 -5.84
C THR A 271 5.76 -7.92 -4.94
N SER A 272 5.84 -8.14 -3.63
CA SER A 272 5.47 -7.13 -2.63
C SER A 272 6.61 -6.13 -2.41
N VAL A 273 6.26 -4.85 -2.49
CA VAL A 273 7.21 -3.74 -2.33
C VAL A 273 6.99 -3.01 -1.00
N GLY A 274 7.99 -3.08 -0.12
CA GLY A 274 8.10 -2.37 1.14
C GLY A 274 8.59 -0.93 1.02
N GLY A 275 8.52 -0.18 2.12
CA GLY A 275 8.93 1.21 2.19
C GLY A 275 10.10 1.48 3.15
N THR A 276 11.06 2.28 2.71
CA THR A 276 12.21 2.75 3.49
C THR A 276 12.20 4.28 3.62
N SER A 277 12.90 4.78 4.64
CA SER A 277 13.41 6.16 4.65
C SER A 277 14.79 6.15 3.99
N LEU A 278 14.92 6.79 2.82
CA LEU A 278 16.17 6.89 2.08
C LEU A 278 16.97 8.12 2.50
N PHE A 279 18.27 7.95 2.71
CA PHE A 279 19.20 9.04 2.99
C PHE A 279 20.33 9.05 1.96
N LEU A 280 20.47 10.18 1.26
CA LEU A 280 21.58 10.42 0.35
C LEU A 280 22.71 11.19 1.04
N ASP A 281 23.94 10.99 0.54
CA ASP A 281 25.12 11.77 0.90
C ASP A 281 25.03 13.20 0.31
N PRO A 282 25.90 14.15 0.73
CA PRO A 282 25.92 15.51 0.16
C PRO A 282 26.16 15.58 -1.35
N GLY A 283 26.74 14.54 -1.95
CA GLY A 283 26.97 14.41 -3.38
C GLY A 283 25.78 13.83 -4.15
N GLY A 284 24.68 13.45 -3.47
CA GLY A 284 23.49 12.87 -4.05
C GLY A 284 23.57 11.37 -4.36
N SER A 285 24.54 10.64 -3.79
CA SER A 285 24.62 9.17 -3.88
C SER A 285 23.88 8.53 -2.70
N TYR A 286 23.54 7.24 -2.84
CA TYR A 286 23.07 6.42 -1.73
C TYR A 286 24.03 6.50 -0.53
N ALA A 287 23.50 6.77 0.66
CA ALA A 287 24.25 6.63 1.90
C ALA A 287 23.74 5.44 2.72
N TYR A 288 22.48 5.48 3.13
CA TYR A 288 21.83 4.38 3.84
C TYR A 288 20.31 4.48 3.77
N GLU A 289 19.64 3.38 4.12
CA GLU A 289 18.19 3.32 4.33
C GLU A 289 17.88 2.82 5.74
N SER A 290 16.74 3.24 6.26
CA SER A 290 16.14 2.67 7.48
C SER A 290 14.69 2.30 7.21
N VAL A 291 14.09 1.47 8.06
CA VAL A 291 12.64 1.21 8.00
C VAL A 291 11.91 2.54 8.11
N TRP A 292 10.98 2.80 7.18
CA TRP A 292 10.08 3.94 7.30
C TRP A 292 9.17 3.74 8.52
N SER A 293 9.23 4.63 9.50
CA SER A 293 8.29 4.58 10.62
C SER A 293 8.18 5.95 11.27
N ASN A 294 7.08 6.65 10.98
CA ASN A 294 6.84 7.97 11.53
C ASN A 294 5.33 8.28 11.58
N ARG A 295 4.98 9.56 11.79
CA ARG A 295 3.57 9.98 11.90
C ARG A 295 2.79 9.82 10.60
N SER A 296 3.46 9.74 9.46
CA SER A 296 2.84 9.58 8.14
C SER A 296 2.48 8.13 7.85
N GLY A 297 3.17 7.16 8.46
CA GLY A 297 2.92 5.74 8.25
C GLY A 297 4.14 4.88 8.60
N ALA A 298 4.04 3.63 8.20
CA ALA A 298 5.11 2.63 8.22
C ALA A 298 4.78 1.59 7.14
N PRO A 299 5.78 0.92 6.54
CA PRO A 299 5.53 -0.06 5.51
C PRO A 299 4.77 -1.25 6.11
N GLY A 300 3.88 -1.83 5.31
CA GLY A 300 3.30 -3.11 5.65
C GLY A 300 4.37 -4.19 5.71
N GLY A 301 4.13 -5.18 6.55
CA GLY A 301 5.06 -6.28 6.73
C GLY A 301 4.57 -7.28 7.76
N GLY A 302 4.95 -8.54 7.57
CA GLY A 302 4.51 -9.63 8.42
C GLY A 302 4.32 -10.91 7.64
N PHE A 303 3.30 -11.67 8.04
CA PHE A 303 2.99 -12.98 7.50
C PHE A 303 1.52 -13.05 7.10
N SER A 304 1.25 -13.63 5.95
CA SER A 304 -0.10 -13.90 5.48
C SER A 304 -0.81 -14.88 6.41
N HIS A 305 -2.12 -14.68 6.58
CA HIS A 305 -3.05 -15.61 7.22
C HIS A 305 -3.80 -16.48 6.19
N ILE A 306 -3.66 -16.16 4.89
CA ILE A 306 -4.36 -16.81 3.78
C ILE A 306 -3.42 -17.76 3.03
N PHE A 307 -2.24 -17.28 2.65
CA PHE A 307 -1.32 -17.99 1.76
C PHE A 307 -0.22 -18.72 2.54
N ALA A 308 -0.03 -19.99 2.20
CA ALA A 308 1.12 -20.78 2.66
C ALA A 308 2.44 -20.18 2.15
N ARG A 309 3.55 -20.52 2.80
CA ARG A 309 4.88 -20.08 2.36
C ARG A 309 5.16 -20.67 0.98
N PRO A 310 5.45 -19.85 -0.04
CA PRO A 310 5.83 -20.37 -1.35
C PRO A 310 7.26 -20.91 -1.33
N ASP A 311 7.57 -21.84 -2.24
CA ASP A 311 8.85 -22.57 -2.27
C ASP A 311 10.08 -21.63 -2.38
N TYR A 312 9.94 -20.50 -3.08
CA TYR A 312 11.03 -19.52 -3.21
C TYR A 312 11.37 -18.78 -1.90
N GLN A 313 10.53 -18.90 -0.88
CA GLN A 313 10.80 -18.38 0.46
C GLN A 313 11.38 -19.47 1.40
N GLU A 314 11.55 -20.71 0.96
CA GLU A 314 12.16 -21.74 1.80
C GLU A 314 13.61 -21.40 2.20
N GLY A 315 13.96 -21.74 3.45
CA GLY A 315 15.29 -21.50 4.00
C GLY A 315 15.57 -20.06 4.45
N ILE A 316 14.66 -19.11 4.22
CA ILE A 316 14.79 -17.76 4.77
C ILE A 316 14.66 -17.84 6.30
N THR A 317 15.66 -17.29 7.00
CA THR A 317 15.69 -17.33 8.46
C THR A 317 14.64 -16.38 9.05
N GLY A 318 13.88 -16.85 10.05
CA GLY A 318 12.92 -16.03 10.77
C GLY A 318 11.53 -15.95 10.14
N ILE A 319 11.28 -16.66 9.04
CA ILE A 319 9.94 -16.78 8.46
C ILE A 319 9.31 -18.15 8.77
N GLY A 320 8.00 -18.16 8.96
CA GLY A 320 7.22 -19.35 9.31
C GLY A 320 6.79 -20.19 8.10
N ASN A 321 5.59 -20.77 8.18
CA ASN A 321 5.00 -21.61 7.13
C ASN A 321 4.00 -20.86 6.24
N THR A 322 3.93 -19.54 6.34
CA THR A 322 3.05 -18.68 5.52
C THR A 322 3.84 -17.64 4.75
N ARG A 323 3.24 -17.09 3.68
CA ARG A 323 3.87 -16.07 2.82
C ARG A 323 4.31 -14.87 3.68
N SER A 324 5.61 -14.58 3.67
CA SER A 324 6.18 -13.44 4.39
C SER A 324 6.24 -12.22 3.48
N VAL A 325 5.85 -11.03 3.96
CA VAL A 325 5.75 -9.76 3.21
C VAL A 325 6.64 -8.71 3.89
N PRO A 326 7.32 -7.80 3.16
CA PRO A 326 7.44 -7.71 1.69
C PRO A 326 8.59 -8.56 1.12
N ASP A 327 8.71 -8.63 -0.21
CA ASP A 327 9.81 -9.33 -0.90
C ASP A 327 11.02 -8.43 -1.11
N VAL A 328 10.77 -7.16 -1.45
CA VAL A 328 11.79 -6.12 -1.62
C VAL A 328 11.32 -4.82 -0.95
N ALA A 329 12.18 -3.82 -0.85
CA ALA A 329 11.80 -2.50 -0.35
C ALA A 329 12.41 -1.38 -1.19
N TYR A 330 11.70 -0.25 -1.26
CA TYR A 330 12.09 0.95 -1.97
C TYR A 330 11.79 2.20 -1.12
N VAL A 331 12.21 3.39 -1.53
CA VAL A 331 11.90 4.63 -0.80
C VAL A 331 10.39 4.83 -0.73
N GLY A 332 9.84 4.85 0.49
CA GLY A 332 8.40 5.00 0.74
C GLY A 332 8.06 6.04 1.81
N ASP A 333 9.04 6.54 2.57
CA ASP A 333 8.80 7.57 3.58
C ASP A 333 8.53 8.94 2.94
N PRO A 334 7.34 9.56 3.12
CA PRO A 334 7.05 10.89 2.58
C PRO A 334 7.98 12.00 3.12
N SER A 335 8.65 11.79 4.25
CA SER A 335 9.59 12.75 4.85
C SER A 335 10.96 12.77 4.17
N THR A 336 11.26 11.72 3.40
CA THR A 336 12.43 11.56 2.52
C THR A 336 11.96 11.10 1.14
N GLY A 337 10.80 11.58 0.73
CA GLY A 337 10.04 11.00 -0.36
C GLY A 337 10.44 11.55 -1.72
N VAL A 338 9.73 11.05 -2.71
CA VAL A 338 9.79 11.55 -4.06
C VAL A 338 8.86 12.74 -4.27
N LEU A 339 9.14 13.54 -5.30
CA LEU A 339 8.28 14.63 -5.72
C LEU A 339 7.19 14.13 -6.67
N VAL A 340 5.98 14.65 -6.51
CA VAL A 340 4.85 14.41 -7.43
C VAL A 340 4.32 15.75 -7.89
N VAL A 341 4.06 15.93 -9.17
CA VAL A 341 3.37 17.11 -9.70
C VAL A 341 1.88 16.82 -9.73
N THR A 342 1.07 17.72 -9.16
CA THR A 342 -0.38 17.61 -9.31
C THR A 342 -1.07 18.97 -9.40
N THR A 343 -2.03 19.09 -10.32
CA THR A 343 -2.89 20.28 -10.45
C THR A 343 -4.33 20.02 -10.01
N ILE A 344 -4.66 18.78 -9.62
CA ILE A 344 -6.03 18.38 -9.25
C ILE A 344 -6.58 19.17 -8.06
N LEU A 345 -5.69 19.55 -7.15
CA LEU A 345 -5.98 20.26 -5.90
C LEU A 345 -6.26 21.75 -6.08
N THR A 346 -5.65 22.42 -7.07
CA THR A 346 -5.73 23.89 -7.22
C THR A 346 -6.86 24.33 -8.15
N GLY A 347 -7.28 23.46 -9.08
CA GLY A 347 -8.35 23.79 -10.04
C GLY A 347 -8.00 24.97 -10.96
N ARG A 348 -6.72 25.35 -11.03
CA ARG A 348 -6.19 26.41 -11.88
C ARG A 348 -4.96 25.89 -12.62
N PRO A 349 -4.90 26.01 -13.96
CA PRO A 349 -3.83 25.44 -14.79
C PRO A 349 -2.44 26.10 -14.63
N ALA A 350 -2.23 27.00 -13.66
CA ALA A 350 -1.01 27.80 -13.51
C ALA A 350 -0.29 27.65 -12.16
N THR A 351 -0.77 26.74 -11.29
CA THR A 351 -0.13 26.47 -9.99
C THR A 351 -0.13 24.95 -9.75
N SER A 352 1.00 24.31 -10.02
CA SER A 352 1.28 22.93 -9.66
C SER A 352 1.63 22.86 -8.18
N LEU A 353 0.98 21.94 -7.47
CA LEU A 353 1.43 21.55 -6.14
C LEU A 353 2.40 20.39 -6.31
N LEU A 354 3.55 20.51 -5.66
CA LEU A 354 4.43 19.39 -5.41
C LEU A 354 4.02 18.78 -4.08
N GLU A 355 3.47 17.57 -4.10
CA GLU A 355 3.15 16.82 -2.87
C GLU A 355 4.09 15.62 -2.73
N ALA A 356 4.50 15.34 -1.50
CA ALA A 356 4.89 14.00 -1.11
C ALA A 356 3.59 13.31 -0.66
N PRO A 357 3.26 12.12 -1.18
CA PRO A 357 2.01 11.43 -0.87
C PRO A 357 1.88 11.25 0.65
N ALA A 358 0.72 11.61 1.19
CA ALA A 358 0.44 11.42 2.61
C ALA A 358 -0.93 10.79 2.83
N ARG A 359 -0.87 9.59 3.42
CA ARG A 359 -1.82 8.95 4.33
C ARG A 359 -3.00 8.17 3.70
N ALA A 360 -2.99 6.86 3.98
CA ALA A 360 -4.19 6.03 4.06
C ALA A 360 -5.13 6.49 5.22
N HIS A 361 -6.41 6.65 4.90
CA HIS A 361 -7.47 7.05 5.83
C HIS A 361 -7.51 6.14 7.09
N ARG A 362 -7.65 6.73 8.30
CA ARG A 362 -7.91 5.96 9.55
C ARG A 362 -9.38 5.61 9.77
N ASN A 363 -10.30 6.29 9.06
CA ASN A 363 -11.75 6.21 9.30
C ASN A 363 -12.55 5.99 8.00
N GLY A 364 -11.94 5.37 6.98
CA GLY A 364 -12.66 4.97 5.76
C GLY A 364 -13.36 3.61 5.97
N PRO A 365 -14.40 3.29 5.18
CA PRO A 365 -14.90 1.91 5.07
C PRO A 365 -13.75 0.96 4.67
N PRO A 366 -13.87 -0.36 4.91
CA PRO A 366 -12.77 -1.34 4.82
C PRO A 366 -12.28 -1.66 3.40
N TRP A 367 -12.52 -0.77 2.43
CA TRP A 367 -12.23 -0.93 1.00
C TRP A 367 -10.81 -0.45 0.67
N PRO A 368 -10.19 -0.90 -0.44
CA PRO A 368 -8.78 -0.66 -0.71
C PRO A 368 -8.41 0.83 -0.65
N HIS A 369 -7.21 1.07 -0.13
CA HIS A 369 -6.65 2.41 -0.02
C HIS A 369 -5.39 2.49 -0.88
N SER A 370 -5.10 3.69 -1.36
CA SER A 370 -3.86 3.94 -2.07
C SER A 370 -2.66 3.79 -1.12
N ALA A 371 -1.58 3.21 -1.63
CA ALA A 371 -0.32 2.98 -0.95
C ALA A 371 0.80 2.95 -1.99
N THR A 372 1.89 3.68 -1.75
CA THR A 372 2.93 3.92 -2.75
C THR A 372 3.76 2.66 -3.05
N SER A 373 3.89 2.27 -4.32
CA SER A 373 4.78 1.18 -4.79
C SER A 373 6.02 1.68 -5.52
#